data_AF-A0A2T0RBL5-F1
#
_entry.id   AF-A0A2T0RBL5-F1
#
_cell.length_a   1.000
_cell.length_b   1.000
_cell.length_c   1.000
_cell.angle_alpha   90.00
_cell.angle_beta   90.00
_cell.angle_gamma   90.00
#
_symmetry.space_group_name_H-M   'P 1'
#
loop_
_entity.id
_entity.type
_entity.pdbx_description
1 polymer ?
#
loop_
_entity_poly.entity_id
_entity_poly.type
_entity_poly.pdbx_seq_one_letter_code
_entity_poly.pdbx_strand_id
1 'polypeptide(L)'
;MQETAADDPGEPGTTGGAALVGARLRTTRLAQRRTVAEVAEASGLTKGFLSRLERDRATASVAALVRLCTTLDLAVGSLFTPAPAGEVLRAGHYPPITFGGHGLRESLLTPVGERRVAVIVSELDAGGGSGEEPYGLDADVEFALVLAGEIELRFAGPDPAPAEDVVLSAGDAFTFDPARPHSFRATANGPARVLWVVSPALSDPPRRSA
;
A
#
# COMPACT_ATOMS: atom_id res chain seq x y z
N MET A 1 -53.74 11.79 -19.67
CA MET A 1 -53.01 12.77 -18.85
C MET A 1 -52.38 12.01 -17.70
N GLN A 2 -51.08 11.74 -17.79
CA GLN A 2 -50.25 11.37 -16.65
C GLN A 2 -48.85 11.93 -16.89
N GLU A 3 -48.36 12.56 -15.84
CA GLU A 3 -47.21 13.42 -15.71
C GLU A 3 -45.88 12.71 -15.99
N THR A 4 -44.98 13.47 -16.61
CA THR A 4 -43.54 13.25 -16.67
C THR A 4 -42.94 13.36 -15.27
N ALA A 5 -42.43 12.26 -14.72
CA ALA A 5 -41.54 12.28 -13.56
C ALA A 5 -40.09 12.28 -14.04
N ALA A 6 -39.35 13.28 -13.56
CA ALA A 6 -37.99 13.59 -13.90
C ALA A 6 -37.00 12.47 -13.50
N ASP A 7 -36.00 12.32 -14.35
CA ASP A 7 -34.75 11.61 -14.11
C ASP A 7 -34.01 12.32 -12.96
N ASP A 8 -33.93 11.66 -11.80
CA ASP A 8 -33.16 12.11 -10.63
C ASP A 8 -31.75 11.53 -10.77
N PRO A 9 -30.71 12.34 -11.06
CA PRO A 9 -29.36 11.84 -11.21
C PRO A 9 -28.86 11.42 -9.84
N GLY A 10 -28.74 10.10 -9.67
CA GLY A 10 -28.32 9.43 -8.45
C GLY A 10 -27.17 10.13 -7.73
N GLU A 11 -27.37 10.32 -6.43
CA GLU A 11 -26.40 10.85 -5.50
C GLU A 11 -25.01 10.19 -5.71
N PRO A 12 -23.92 10.97 -5.73
CA PRO A 12 -22.58 10.40 -5.81
C PRO A 12 -22.37 9.50 -4.59
N GLY A 13 -22.17 8.20 -4.87
CA GLY A 13 -21.93 7.16 -3.89
C GLY A 13 -20.94 7.62 -2.83
N THR A 14 -21.39 7.49 -1.59
CA THR A 14 -20.62 7.75 -0.38
C THR A 14 -19.20 7.20 -0.51
N THR A 15 -18.21 8.09 -0.47
CA THR A 15 -16.78 7.79 -0.35
C THR A 15 -16.56 6.93 0.90
N GLY A 16 -16.68 5.61 0.74
CA GLY A 16 -16.56 4.64 1.81
C GLY A 16 -15.13 4.56 2.32
N GLY A 17 -14.93 5.05 3.55
CA GLY A 17 -13.81 4.68 4.42
C GLY A 17 -12.42 4.91 3.85
N ALA A 18 -12.03 6.16 3.60
CA ALA A 18 -10.60 6.48 3.51
C ALA A 18 -9.92 6.02 4.80
N ALA A 19 -9.09 4.99 4.70
CA ALA A 19 -8.30 4.44 5.80
C ALA A 19 -7.52 5.59 6.43
N LEU A 20 -7.79 5.88 7.70
CA LEU A 20 -7.12 6.95 8.46
C LEU A 20 -5.70 6.50 8.83
N VAL A 21 -4.85 6.26 7.83
CA VAL A 21 -3.43 5.92 8.01
C VAL A 21 -2.76 6.99 8.87
N GLY A 22 -3.06 8.27 8.61
CA GLY A 22 -2.59 9.39 9.40
C GLY A 22 -3.01 9.28 10.87
N ALA A 23 -4.29 9.01 11.14
CA ALA A 23 -4.77 8.88 12.51
C ALA A 23 -4.17 7.67 13.25
N ARG A 24 -3.90 6.56 12.54
CA ARG A 24 -3.25 5.38 13.13
C ARG A 24 -1.81 5.65 13.50
N LEU A 25 -1.03 6.25 12.59
CA LEU A 25 0.34 6.69 12.86
C LEU A 25 0.39 7.64 14.06
N ARG A 26 -0.52 8.62 14.10
CA ARG A 26 -0.65 9.56 15.22
C ARG A 26 -0.97 8.85 16.53
N THR A 27 -1.92 7.91 16.52
CA THR A 27 -2.32 7.16 17.72
C THR A 27 -1.15 6.37 18.29
N THR A 28 -0.41 5.64 17.44
CA THR A 28 0.77 4.89 17.86
C THR A 28 1.85 5.80 18.44
N ARG A 29 2.17 6.91 17.74
CA ARG A 29 3.16 7.88 18.24
C ARG A 29 2.78 8.41 19.62
N LEU A 30 1.51 8.77 19.82
CA LEU A 30 1.03 9.30 21.11
C LEU A 30 1.09 8.23 22.21
N ALA A 31 0.78 6.97 21.89
CA ALA A 31 0.91 5.85 22.83
C ALA A 31 2.37 5.64 23.28
N GLN A 32 3.33 5.87 22.37
CA GLN A 32 4.77 5.85 22.66
C GLN A 32 5.28 7.13 23.33
N ARG A 33 4.42 8.12 23.57
CA ARG A 33 4.76 9.44 24.16
C ARG A 33 5.83 10.21 23.38
N ARG A 34 5.95 9.97 22.08
CA ARG A 34 6.91 10.67 21.20
C ARG A 34 6.30 11.93 20.59
N THR A 35 7.10 12.98 20.45
CA THR A 35 6.69 14.19 19.74
C THR A 35 6.72 13.99 18.23
N VAL A 36 5.99 14.82 17.48
CA VAL A 36 6.07 14.81 16.00
C VAL A 36 7.51 15.09 15.53
N ALA A 37 8.27 15.91 16.26
CA ALA A 37 9.65 16.23 15.91
C ALA A 37 10.56 14.99 16.04
N GLU A 38 10.47 14.26 17.15
CA GLU A 38 11.26 13.05 17.40
C GLU A 38 11.02 11.95 16.36
N VAL A 39 9.76 11.75 15.95
CA VAL A 39 9.42 10.74 14.92
C VAL A 39 9.82 11.22 13.54
N ALA A 40 9.65 12.51 13.23
CA ALA A 40 10.08 13.08 11.96
C ALA A 40 11.59 12.93 11.76
N GLU A 41 12.38 13.28 12.77
CA GLU A 41 13.83 13.12 12.76
C GLU A 41 14.23 11.64 12.58
N ALA A 42 13.67 10.73 13.39
CA ALA A 42 14.00 9.31 13.33
C ALA A 42 13.57 8.63 12.00
N SER A 43 12.53 9.13 11.33
CA SER A 43 12.06 8.61 10.04
C SER A 43 12.68 9.29 8.82
N GLY A 44 13.54 10.30 9.02
CA GLY A 44 14.11 11.12 7.95
C GLY A 44 13.08 12.00 7.23
N LEU A 45 11.95 12.30 7.88
CA LEU A 45 10.88 13.13 7.34
C LEU A 45 10.89 14.53 7.95
N THR A 46 10.29 15.50 7.26
CA THR A 46 10.12 16.83 7.86
C THR A 46 8.95 16.83 8.85
N LYS A 47 9.09 17.58 9.95
CA LYS A 47 8.01 17.79 10.95
C LYS A 47 6.72 18.28 10.29
N GLY A 48 6.83 19.19 9.32
CA GLY A 48 5.68 19.74 8.60
C GLY A 48 4.97 18.70 7.73
N PHE A 49 5.73 17.81 7.07
CA PHE A 49 5.18 16.69 6.31
C PHE A 49 4.47 15.69 7.23
N LEU A 50 5.15 15.20 8.27
CA LEU A 50 4.56 14.24 9.21
C LEU A 50 3.29 14.79 9.86
N SER A 51 3.28 16.08 10.25
CA SER A 51 2.08 16.72 10.80
C SER A 51 0.90 16.73 9.81
N ARG A 52 1.15 16.95 8.51
CA ARG A 52 0.09 16.89 7.49
C ARG A 52 -0.38 15.46 7.25
N LEU A 53 0.56 14.51 7.20
CA LEU A 53 0.27 13.10 7.05
C LEU A 53 -0.61 12.57 8.19
N GLU A 54 -0.27 12.89 9.46
CA GLU A 54 -1.07 12.51 10.64
C GLU A 54 -2.50 13.11 10.68
N ARG A 55 -2.78 14.06 9.80
CA ARG A 55 -4.10 14.70 9.63
C ARG A 55 -4.74 14.35 8.28
N ASP A 56 -4.20 13.35 7.59
CA ASP A 56 -4.63 12.89 6.27
C ASP A 56 -4.69 14.04 5.24
N ARG A 57 -3.77 15.01 5.36
CA ARG A 57 -3.60 16.16 4.44
C ARG A 57 -2.37 16.05 3.54
N ALA A 58 -1.77 14.87 3.48
CA ALA A 58 -0.65 14.55 2.60
C ALA A 58 -0.66 13.05 2.30
N THR A 59 -0.30 12.68 1.08
CA THR A 59 -0.01 11.30 0.69
C THR A 59 1.49 11.07 0.80
N ALA A 60 1.89 9.91 1.33
CA ALA A 60 3.28 9.49 1.44
C ALA A 60 3.61 8.47 0.34
N SER A 61 4.88 8.38 -0.07
CA SER A 61 5.36 7.23 -0.84
C SER A 61 5.27 5.95 0.01
N VAL A 62 5.31 4.80 -0.65
CA VAL A 62 5.40 3.50 0.04
C VAL A 62 6.63 3.48 0.95
N ALA A 63 7.79 3.89 0.42
CA ALA A 63 9.03 3.99 1.20
C ALA A 63 8.91 4.84 2.46
N ALA A 64 8.27 6.01 2.38
CA ALA A 64 8.08 6.88 3.54
C ALA A 64 7.16 6.24 4.60
N LEU A 65 6.11 5.51 4.18
CA LEU A 65 5.25 4.77 5.10
C LEU A 65 5.97 3.58 5.73
N VAL A 66 6.76 2.83 4.97
CA VAL A 66 7.59 1.75 5.50
C VAL A 66 8.55 2.28 6.57
N ARG A 67 9.28 3.38 6.29
CA ARG A 67 10.16 4.02 7.29
C ARG A 67 9.42 4.46 8.54
N LEU A 68 8.22 5.02 8.40
CA LEU A 68 7.40 5.41 9.55
C LEU A 68 6.94 4.21 10.37
N CYS A 69 6.54 3.12 9.71
CA CYS A 69 6.16 1.87 10.37
C CYS A 69 7.34 1.31 11.17
N THR A 70 8.52 1.23 10.56
CA THR A 70 9.76 0.83 11.25
C THR A 70 10.09 1.75 12.43
N THR A 71 10.00 3.08 12.25
CA THR A 71 10.30 4.07 13.30
C THR A 71 9.35 3.97 14.50
N LEU A 72 8.11 3.55 14.23
CA LEU A 72 7.04 3.40 15.22
C LEU A 72 6.84 1.95 15.67
N ASP A 73 7.71 1.02 15.28
CA ASP A 73 7.59 -0.41 15.62
C ASP A 73 6.19 -0.98 15.30
N LEU A 74 5.72 -0.71 14.07
CA LEU A 74 4.46 -1.21 13.53
C LEU A 74 4.74 -2.11 12.34
N ALA A 75 4.03 -3.23 12.23
CA ALA A 75 3.95 -3.90 10.95
C ALA A 75 3.18 -3.06 9.93
N VAL A 76 3.64 -3.09 8.69
CA VAL A 76 3.04 -2.40 7.55
C VAL A 76 1.57 -2.73 7.37
N GLY A 77 1.20 -4.01 7.44
CA GLY A 77 -0.16 -4.50 7.30
C GLY A 77 -1.07 -4.10 8.45
N SER A 78 -0.52 -3.58 9.55
CA SER A 78 -1.32 -2.90 10.55
C SER A 78 -1.98 -1.65 9.96
N LEU A 79 -1.42 -0.99 8.94
CA LEU A 79 -2.07 0.17 8.32
C LEU A 79 -3.35 -0.17 7.54
N PHE A 80 -3.62 -1.46 7.29
CA PHE A 80 -4.74 -1.89 6.49
C PHE A 80 -6.07 -1.70 7.23
N THR A 81 -7.10 -1.29 6.49
CA THR A 81 -8.44 -1.10 7.05
C THR A 81 -9.01 -2.45 7.47
N PRO A 82 -9.57 -2.57 8.69
CA PRO A 82 -10.30 -3.77 9.09
C PRO A 82 -11.45 -4.06 8.10
N ALA A 83 -11.46 -5.28 7.55
CA ALA A 83 -12.51 -5.78 6.69
C ALA A 83 -13.61 -6.49 7.51
N PRO A 84 -14.82 -6.68 6.95
CA PRO A 84 -15.83 -7.55 7.54
C PRO A 84 -15.27 -8.97 7.75
N ALA A 85 -15.69 -9.61 8.83
CA ALA A 85 -15.28 -10.98 9.17
C ALA A 85 -15.82 -12.00 8.15
N GLY A 86 -14.98 -12.98 7.78
CA GLY A 86 -15.35 -14.09 6.90
C GLY A 86 -14.18 -14.60 6.05
N GLU A 87 -14.35 -15.77 5.44
CA GLU A 87 -13.34 -16.38 4.55
C GLU A 87 -13.52 -15.94 3.08
N VAL A 88 -14.70 -15.42 2.72
CA VAL A 88 -15.04 -15.10 1.33
C VAL A 88 -15.02 -13.61 1.10
N LEU A 89 -14.13 -13.17 0.22
CA LEU A 89 -14.08 -11.82 -0.33
C LEU A 89 -14.74 -11.82 -1.70
N ARG A 90 -15.76 -10.99 -1.88
CA ARG A 90 -16.52 -10.92 -3.15
C ARG A 90 -15.89 -9.86 -4.06
N ALA A 91 -15.85 -10.18 -5.36
CA ALA A 91 -15.42 -9.22 -6.37
C ALA A 91 -16.18 -7.89 -6.25
N GLY A 92 -15.46 -6.79 -6.43
CA GLY A 92 -16.00 -5.42 -6.28
C GLY A 92 -16.19 -4.96 -4.82
N HIS A 93 -15.96 -5.82 -3.84
CA HIS A 93 -16.12 -5.52 -2.41
C HIS A 93 -14.85 -5.81 -1.62
N TYR A 94 -13.69 -5.72 -2.29
CA TYR A 94 -12.40 -5.93 -1.65
C TYR A 94 -12.08 -4.77 -0.69
N PRO A 95 -11.58 -5.06 0.52
CA PRO A 95 -11.15 -4.03 1.46
C PRO A 95 -10.03 -3.19 0.84
N PRO A 96 -10.18 -1.86 0.79
CA PRO A 96 -9.12 -1.01 0.28
C PRO A 96 -7.92 -1.00 1.23
N ILE A 97 -6.73 -0.97 0.64
CA ILE A 97 -5.47 -0.73 1.33
C ILE A 97 -4.98 0.66 0.97
N THR A 98 -4.53 1.39 1.98
CA THR A 98 -3.79 2.63 1.76
C THR A 98 -2.33 2.37 2.11
N PHE A 99 -1.53 2.06 1.10
CA PHE A 99 -0.08 1.83 1.27
C PHE A 99 0.77 2.97 0.71
N GLY A 100 0.18 4.13 0.45
CA GLY A 100 0.86 5.30 -0.11
C GLY A 100 0.96 5.23 -1.63
N GLY A 101 1.98 5.86 -2.19
CA GLY A 101 2.19 5.94 -3.64
C GLY A 101 1.39 7.06 -4.31
N HIS A 102 1.41 7.06 -5.65
CA HIS A 102 0.73 8.04 -6.49
C HIS A 102 0.04 7.33 -7.65
N GLY A 103 -1.21 7.69 -7.98
CA GLY A 103 -1.98 7.02 -9.04
C GLY A 103 -2.12 5.51 -8.79
N LEU A 104 -2.17 5.11 -7.52
CA LEU A 104 -2.14 3.73 -7.06
C LEU A 104 -3.36 3.48 -6.17
N ARG A 105 -4.15 2.46 -6.52
CA ARG A 105 -5.28 1.98 -5.74
C ARG A 105 -5.07 0.50 -5.44
N GLU A 106 -5.19 0.12 -4.18
CA GLU A 106 -4.88 -1.25 -3.75
C GLU A 106 -6.00 -1.86 -2.93
N SER A 107 -6.16 -3.17 -2.99
CA SER A 107 -7.16 -3.90 -2.22
C SER A 107 -6.67 -5.28 -1.80
N LEU A 108 -7.08 -5.72 -0.61
CA LEU A 108 -6.79 -7.06 -0.11
C LEU A 108 -7.73 -8.10 -0.73
N LEU A 109 -7.13 -9.19 -1.21
CA LEU A 109 -7.79 -10.41 -1.67
C LEU A 109 -7.69 -11.54 -0.64
N THR A 110 -7.07 -11.28 0.51
CA THR A 110 -7.08 -12.16 1.69
C THR A 110 -7.77 -11.48 2.88
N PRO A 111 -8.42 -12.26 3.78
CA PRO A 111 -8.99 -11.70 5.00
C PRO A 111 -7.91 -11.00 5.85
N VAL A 112 -8.25 -9.90 6.52
CA VAL A 112 -7.31 -9.09 7.34
C VAL A 112 -6.62 -9.91 8.46
N GLY A 113 -7.22 -11.01 8.90
CA GLY A 113 -6.64 -11.90 9.91
C GLY A 113 -5.72 -13.01 9.36
N GLU A 114 -5.61 -13.17 8.04
CA GLU A 114 -4.72 -14.15 7.43
C GLU A 114 -3.27 -13.67 7.57
N ARG A 115 -2.46 -14.45 8.30
CA ARG A 115 -1.05 -14.10 8.60
C ARG A 115 -0.04 -14.83 7.72
N ARG A 116 -0.46 -15.88 7.04
CA ARG A 116 0.44 -16.71 6.21
C ARG A 116 0.71 -16.06 4.86
N VAL A 117 -0.27 -15.37 4.30
CA VAL A 117 -0.16 -14.77 2.97
C VAL A 117 -1.04 -13.53 2.85
N ALA A 118 -0.49 -12.47 2.27
CA ALA A 118 -1.25 -11.31 1.81
C ALA A 118 -1.37 -11.39 0.29
N VAL A 119 -2.59 -11.39 -0.23
CA VAL A 119 -2.83 -11.22 -1.67
C VAL A 119 -3.38 -9.83 -1.88
N ILE A 120 -2.73 -9.04 -2.73
CA ILE A 120 -3.07 -7.64 -2.99
C ILE A 120 -3.32 -7.50 -4.49
N VAL A 121 -4.37 -6.78 -4.87
CA VAL A 121 -4.50 -6.30 -6.25
C VAL A 121 -4.25 -4.80 -6.27
N SER A 122 -3.39 -4.37 -7.18
CA SER A 122 -3.07 -2.97 -7.40
C SER A 122 -3.56 -2.54 -8.77
N GLU A 123 -4.24 -1.40 -8.83
CA GLU A 123 -4.66 -0.70 -10.03
C GLU A 123 -3.86 0.60 -10.11
N LEU A 124 -3.10 0.75 -11.20
CA LEU A 124 -2.16 1.82 -11.41
C LEU A 124 -2.65 2.68 -12.58
N ASP A 125 -2.71 4.00 -12.39
CA ASP A 125 -2.80 4.96 -13.48
C ASP A 125 -1.46 4.97 -14.26
N ALA A 126 -1.44 5.48 -15.50
CA ALA A 126 -0.20 5.57 -16.28
C ALA A 126 0.87 6.38 -15.52
N GLY A 127 2.07 5.81 -15.34
CA GLY A 127 3.14 6.40 -14.51
C GLY A 127 2.88 6.36 -12.99
N GLY A 128 1.74 5.85 -12.54
CA GLY A 128 1.41 5.64 -11.13
C GLY A 128 2.17 4.45 -10.54
N GLY A 129 2.37 4.44 -9.23
CA GLY A 129 3.18 3.42 -8.56
C GLY A 129 3.54 3.74 -7.11
N SER A 130 4.55 3.04 -6.58
CA SER A 130 5.00 3.13 -5.19
C SER A 130 5.67 4.47 -4.83
N GLY A 131 6.08 5.23 -5.86
CA GLY A 131 6.98 6.38 -5.76
C GLY A 131 8.41 6.02 -6.17
N GLU A 132 9.24 7.04 -6.38
CA GLU A 132 10.61 6.90 -6.90
C GLU A 132 11.59 6.26 -5.89
N GLU A 133 11.36 6.51 -4.59
CA GLU A 133 12.25 5.98 -3.55
C GLU A 133 11.99 4.49 -3.34
N PRO A 134 13.04 3.64 -3.40
CA PRO A 134 12.89 2.20 -3.21
C PRO A 134 12.58 1.86 -1.74
N TYR A 135 11.89 0.75 -1.53
CA TYR A 135 11.55 0.22 -0.21
C TYR A 135 11.77 -1.29 -0.17
N GLY A 136 11.94 -1.84 1.02
CA GLY A 136 11.92 -3.28 1.27
C GLY A 136 10.78 -3.64 2.21
N LEU A 137 10.34 -4.89 2.17
CA LEU A 137 9.35 -5.43 3.09
C LEU A 137 9.96 -6.57 3.91
N ASP A 138 9.53 -6.69 5.15
CA ASP A 138 9.88 -7.80 6.03
C ASP A 138 8.98 -9.00 5.70
N ALA A 139 9.34 -9.71 4.64
CA ALA A 139 8.69 -10.93 4.17
C ALA A 139 9.74 -11.86 3.52
N ASP A 140 9.41 -13.14 3.38
CA ASP A 140 10.33 -14.14 2.84
C ASP A 140 10.28 -14.19 1.31
N VAL A 141 9.12 -13.89 0.73
CA VAL A 141 8.91 -13.94 -0.72
C VAL A 141 7.79 -13.00 -1.16
N GLU A 142 8.01 -12.37 -2.31
CA GLU A 142 6.98 -11.64 -3.04
C GLU A 142 6.87 -12.14 -4.47
N PHE A 143 5.63 -12.37 -4.90
CA PHE A 143 5.27 -12.80 -6.23
C PHE A 143 4.36 -11.76 -6.86
N ALA A 144 4.64 -11.39 -8.11
CA ALA A 144 3.84 -10.48 -8.92
C ALA A 144 3.32 -11.21 -10.15
N LEU A 145 2.07 -10.95 -10.54
CA LEU A 145 1.49 -11.33 -11.83
C LEU A 145 0.82 -10.10 -12.43
N VAL A 146 1.25 -9.70 -13.64
CA VAL A 146 0.62 -8.60 -14.35
C VAL A 146 -0.68 -9.10 -14.99
N LEU A 147 -1.81 -8.59 -14.51
CA LEU A 147 -3.14 -8.95 -15.02
C LEU A 147 -3.52 -8.16 -16.27
N ALA A 148 -3.07 -6.91 -16.36
CA ALA A 148 -3.29 -6.03 -17.50
C ALA A 148 -2.24 -4.92 -17.55
N GLY A 149 -1.96 -4.40 -18.75
CA GLY A 149 -1.00 -3.32 -18.95
C GLY A 149 0.46 -3.78 -18.82
N GLU A 150 1.32 -2.85 -18.43
CA GLU A 150 2.77 -3.05 -18.32
C GLU A 150 3.28 -2.30 -17.08
N ILE A 151 4.14 -2.96 -16.30
CA ILE A 151 4.81 -2.35 -15.15
C ILE A 151 6.33 -2.43 -15.30
N GLU A 152 7.00 -1.47 -14.68
CA GLU A 152 8.44 -1.46 -14.47
C GLU A 152 8.70 -1.62 -12.96
N LEU A 153 9.48 -2.65 -12.61
CA LEU A 153 10.07 -2.86 -11.30
C LEU A 153 11.53 -2.42 -11.35
N ARG A 154 11.94 -1.53 -10.45
CA ARG A 154 13.32 -1.07 -10.30
C ARG A 154 13.88 -1.56 -8.98
N PHE A 155 14.94 -2.38 -9.04
CA PHE A 155 15.68 -2.83 -7.88
C PHE A 155 16.90 -1.95 -7.67
N ALA A 156 17.05 -1.38 -6.48
CA ALA A 156 18.26 -0.65 -6.12
C ALA A 156 19.43 -1.63 -5.98
N GLY A 157 20.51 -1.39 -6.72
CA GLY A 157 21.76 -2.13 -6.56
C GLY A 157 22.54 -1.63 -5.34
N PRO A 158 23.28 -2.50 -4.63
CA PRO A 158 24.28 -2.05 -3.66
C PRO A 158 25.36 -1.26 -4.39
N ASP A 159 25.75 -0.07 -3.93
CA ASP A 159 26.90 0.66 -4.51
C ASP A 159 28.15 -0.26 -4.49
N PRO A 160 28.79 -0.59 -5.64
CA PRO A 160 28.72 0.08 -6.96
C PRO A 160 27.88 -0.62 -8.05
N ALA A 161 27.11 -1.65 -7.72
CA ALA A 161 26.23 -2.33 -8.67
C ALA A 161 25.12 -1.40 -9.17
N PRO A 162 24.85 -1.40 -10.50
CA PRO A 162 23.78 -0.59 -11.07
C PRO A 162 22.41 -1.08 -10.61
N ALA A 163 21.42 -0.18 -10.66
CA ALA A 163 20.03 -0.57 -10.51
C ALA A 163 19.63 -1.54 -11.64
N GLU A 164 18.77 -2.50 -11.30
CA GLU A 164 18.20 -3.47 -12.23
C GLU A 164 16.74 -3.09 -12.50
N ASP A 165 16.41 -2.83 -13.76
CA ASP A 165 15.04 -2.53 -14.20
C ASP A 165 14.45 -3.75 -14.91
N VAL A 166 13.28 -4.19 -14.44
CA VAL A 166 12.53 -5.33 -14.99
C VAL A 166 11.18 -4.83 -15.47
N VAL A 167 10.92 -4.97 -16.76
CA VAL A 167 9.62 -4.64 -17.36
C VAL A 167 8.81 -5.91 -17.53
N LEU A 168 7.57 -5.90 -17.05
CA LEU A 168 6.64 -7.03 -17.11
C LEU A 168 5.37 -6.60 -17.84
N SER A 169 4.97 -7.41 -18.82
CA SER A 169 3.73 -7.24 -19.58
C SER A 169 2.62 -8.15 -19.04
N ALA A 170 1.38 -7.89 -19.45
CA ALA A 170 0.24 -8.73 -19.08
C ALA A 170 0.50 -10.23 -19.33
N GLY A 171 0.31 -11.05 -18.31
CA GLY A 171 0.60 -12.47 -18.29
C GLY A 171 1.96 -12.84 -17.71
N ASP A 172 2.90 -11.90 -17.61
CA ASP A 172 4.20 -12.14 -17.00
C ASP A 172 4.08 -12.23 -15.47
N ALA A 173 4.88 -13.13 -14.90
CA ALA A 173 5.00 -13.32 -13.48
C ALA A 173 6.45 -13.20 -13.02
N PHE A 174 6.65 -12.71 -11.81
CA PHE A 174 7.97 -12.53 -11.23
C PHE A 174 7.96 -12.89 -9.75
N THR A 175 9.00 -13.56 -9.27
CA THR A 175 9.17 -13.92 -7.86
C THR A 175 10.52 -13.40 -7.40
N PHE A 176 10.53 -12.65 -6.30
CA PHE A 176 11.74 -12.02 -5.80
C PHE A 176 11.75 -11.94 -4.27
N ASP A 177 12.94 -11.68 -3.73
CA ASP A 177 13.16 -11.38 -2.33
C ASP A 177 12.69 -9.93 -2.05
N PRO A 178 11.62 -9.73 -1.27
CA PRO A 178 11.06 -8.41 -1.02
C PRO A 178 11.92 -7.54 -0.10
N ALA A 179 12.94 -8.11 0.56
CA ALA A 179 13.93 -7.34 1.30
C ALA A 179 14.87 -6.56 0.36
N ARG A 180 14.97 -6.96 -0.93
CA ARG A 180 15.69 -6.20 -1.95
C ARG A 180 14.96 -4.86 -2.16
N PRO A 181 15.60 -3.71 -1.90
CA PRO A 181 14.94 -2.42 -2.05
C PRO A 181 14.48 -2.22 -3.49
N HIS A 182 13.19 -2.00 -3.68
CA HIS A 182 12.57 -1.89 -4.99
C HIS A 182 11.52 -0.78 -5.04
N SER A 183 11.22 -0.32 -6.25
CA SER A 183 10.05 0.49 -6.55
C SER A 183 9.34 -0.07 -7.77
N PHE A 184 8.06 0.23 -7.93
CA PHE A 184 7.29 -0.17 -9.10
C PHE A 184 6.44 0.97 -9.62
N ARG A 185 6.18 0.96 -10.93
CA ARG A 185 5.24 1.86 -11.59
C ARG A 185 4.60 1.21 -12.81
N ALA A 186 3.41 1.65 -13.17
CA ALA A 186 2.92 1.47 -14.54
C ALA A 186 3.79 2.28 -15.48
N THR A 187 4.07 1.73 -16.66
CA THR A 187 4.86 2.48 -17.66
C THR A 187 4.05 3.65 -18.23
N ALA A 188 4.70 4.49 -19.02
CA ALA A 188 4.03 5.61 -19.69
C ALA A 188 3.01 5.15 -20.77
N ASN A 189 2.98 3.86 -21.10
CA ASN A 189 2.14 3.29 -22.16
C ASN A 189 0.66 3.16 -21.76
N GLY A 190 0.34 3.19 -20.46
CA GLY A 190 -1.05 3.13 -20.00
C GLY A 190 -1.20 2.68 -18.55
N PRO A 191 -2.45 2.56 -18.08
CA PRO A 191 -2.74 2.00 -16.77
C PRO A 191 -2.37 0.51 -16.73
N ALA A 192 -2.10 0.01 -15.52
CA ALA A 192 -1.76 -1.39 -15.29
C ALA A 192 -2.54 -1.97 -14.11
N ARG A 193 -2.65 -3.30 -14.08
CA ARG A 193 -3.26 -4.04 -12.97
C ARG A 193 -2.40 -5.23 -12.61
N VAL A 194 -2.04 -5.36 -11.34
CA VAL A 194 -1.07 -6.34 -10.86
C VAL A 194 -1.63 -7.07 -9.65
N LEU A 195 -1.41 -8.38 -9.60
CA LEU A 195 -1.65 -9.21 -8.41
C LEU A 195 -0.32 -9.42 -7.70
N TRP A 196 -0.25 -9.04 -6.43
CA TRP A 196 0.88 -9.30 -5.55
C TRP A 196 0.51 -10.38 -4.55
N VAL A 197 1.45 -11.26 -4.26
CA VAL A 197 1.35 -12.29 -3.23
C VAL A 197 2.59 -12.17 -2.36
N VAL A 198 2.40 -11.84 -1.10
CA VAL A 198 3.48 -11.64 -0.12
C VAL A 198 3.35 -12.67 0.98
N SER A 199 4.45 -13.35 1.31
CA SER A 199 4.50 -14.36 2.38
C SER A 199 5.74 -14.18 3.25
N PRO A 200 5.61 -14.17 4.59
CA PRO A 200 4.35 -14.14 5.34
C PRO A 200 3.54 -12.87 5.04
N ALA A 201 2.29 -12.81 5.49
CA ALA A 201 1.52 -11.57 5.37
C ALA A 201 2.22 -10.45 6.15
N LEU A 202 2.07 -9.20 5.68
CA LEU A 202 2.72 -8.01 6.26
C LEU A 202 2.18 -7.60 7.65
N SER A 203 1.60 -8.52 8.42
CA SER A 203 0.98 -8.26 9.73
C SER A 203 1.99 -8.39 10.87
N ASP A 204 1.66 -7.82 12.04
CA ASP A 204 2.46 -8.08 13.24
C ASP A 204 2.55 -9.60 13.50
N PRO A 205 3.73 -10.12 13.89
CA PRO A 205 3.81 -11.50 14.34
C PRO A 205 2.87 -11.71 15.54
N PRO A 206 2.32 -12.93 15.72
CA PRO A 206 1.43 -13.19 16.85
C PRO A 206 2.15 -12.83 18.16
N ARG A 207 1.50 -12.02 19.01
CA ARG A 207 1.98 -11.81 20.38
C ARG A 207 2.09 -13.20 21.02
N ARG A 208 3.31 -13.66 21.28
CA ARG A 208 3.52 -14.86 22.07
C ARG A 208 2.91 -14.58 23.44
N SER A 209 1.84 -15.30 23.79
CA SER A 209 1.38 -15.36 25.17
C SER A 209 2.53 -15.92 26.01
N ALA A 210 3.02 -15.11 26.94
CA ALA A 210 3.92 -15.55 28.01
C ALA A 210 3.21 -16.52 28.94
#